data_AF-A0A9D8PCW6-F1
#
_entry.id   AF-A0A9D8PCW6-F1
#
_cell.length_a   1.000
_cell.length_b   1.000
_cell.length_c   1.000
_cell.angle_alpha   90.00
_cell.angle_beta   90.00
_cell.angle_gamma   90.00
#
_symmetry.space_group_name_H-M   'P 1'
#
loop_
_entity.id
_entity.type
_entity.pdbx_description
1 polymer ?
#
loop_
_entity_poly.entity_id
_entity_poly.type
_entity_poly.pdbx_seq_one_letter_code
_entity_poly.pdbx_strand_id
1 'polypeptide(L)'
;MRSARSKLLLLLSLSVLTLFIFAACSDDDDGAVMEKKDGEAMVKEGDTMKKEGDAMMVKLPDSIIAPHFVSSVPKHGEALKTAPDKIMLNFNFNLHRDSSVKLTVDHNPVALGAQTISADEKVITIPITGERKNGVYHVIYKAC
;
A
#
# COMPACT_ATOMS: atom_id res chain seq x y z
N MET A 1 29.45 25.34 51.63
CA MET A 1 29.63 26.59 50.85
C MET A 1 29.47 26.26 49.36
N ARG A 2 28.53 26.95 48.67
CA ARG A 2 28.34 27.09 47.19
C ARG A 2 28.03 25.79 46.43
N SER A 3 26.79 25.41 46.10
CA SER A 3 25.69 26.10 45.41
C SER A 3 26.06 26.73 44.06
N ALA A 4 25.72 26.04 42.97
CA ALA A 4 25.60 26.57 41.60
C ALA A 4 24.44 25.80 40.93
N ARG A 5 23.19 26.29 40.97
CA ARG A 5 22.56 27.21 39.99
C ARG A 5 22.67 26.64 38.57
N SER A 6 21.71 25.82 38.15
CA SER A 6 20.45 26.24 37.51
C SER A 6 20.68 27.24 36.38
N LYS A 7 20.71 26.72 35.13
CA LYS A 7 20.46 27.50 33.93
C LYS A 7 19.36 26.80 33.12
N LEU A 8 18.16 27.13 33.56
CA LEU A 8 16.91 27.15 32.83
C LEU A 8 17.12 27.82 31.46
N LEU A 9 17.04 27.03 30.38
CA LEU A 9 16.96 27.54 29.01
C LEU A 9 15.54 27.25 28.52
N LEU A 10 14.64 28.17 28.89
CA LEU A 10 13.38 28.41 28.20
C LEU A 10 13.73 28.86 26.77
N LEU A 11 13.42 28.05 25.76
CA LEU A 11 13.29 28.55 24.39
C LEU A 11 11.82 28.56 24.03
N LEU A 12 11.32 29.78 24.05
CA LEU A 12 10.04 30.29 23.60
C LEU A 12 9.80 29.96 22.12
N SER A 13 8.53 29.70 21.83
CA SER A 13 7.77 30.19 20.66
C SER A 13 8.34 29.94 19.26
N LEU A 14 7.68 29.04 18.53
CA LEU A 14 7.24 29.35 17.19
C LEU A 14 5.98 28.54 16.86
N SER A 15 4.82 29.11 17.23
CA SER A 15 3.53 28.69 16.66
C SER A 15 3.51 29.13 15.19
N VAL A 16 3.93 28.24 14.30
CA VAL A 16 3.67 28.39 12.86
C VAL A 16 2.26 27.86 12.63
N LEU A 17 1.29 28.77 12.71
CA LEU A 17 -0.08 28.53 12.29
C LEU A 17 -0.10 28.55 10.75
N THR A 18 0.27 27.44 10.13
CA THR A 18 0.17 27.25 8.69
C THR A 18 -1.30 27.02 8.32
N LEU A 19 -1.93 28.09 7.84
CA LEU A 19 -3.25 28.11 7.25
C LEU A 19 -3.19 27.40 5.88
N PHE A 20 -3.59 26.14 5.81
CA PHE A 20 -3.78 25.44 4.53
C PHE A 20 -5.14 25.84 3.94
N ILE A 21 -5.10 26.68 2.92
CA ILE A 21 -6.25 26.96 2.05
C ILE A 21 -6.41 25.76 1.12
N PHE A 22 -7.49 25.00 1.28
CA PHE A 22 -7.89 23.97 0.33
C PHE A 22 -8.45 24.64 -0.93
N ALA A 23 -7.68 24.61 -2.02
CA ALA A 23 -8.21 24.83 -3.37
C ALA A 23 -8.95 23.57 -3.81
N ALA A 24 -10.28 23.66 -3.90
CA ALA A 24 -11.12 22.65 -4.53
C ALA A 24 -11.12 22.92 -6.05
N CYS A 25 -10.41 22.09 -6.83
CA CYS A 25 -10.64 21.96 -8.26
C CYS A 25 -11.61 20.79 -8.46
N SER A 26 -12.82 21.12 -8.88
CA SER A 26 -13.82 20.22 -9.43
C SER A 26 -13.55 20.19 -10.93
N ASP A 27 -13.00 19.09 -11.44
CA ASP A 27 -12.94 18.83 -12.88
C ASP A 27 -13.91 17.71 -13.18
N ASP A 28 -15.09 18.13 -13.67
CA ASP A 28 -16.02 17.32 -14.44
C ASP A 28 -15.40 17.10 -15.83
N ASP A 29 -15.20 15.85 -16.26
CA ASP A 29 -14.89 15.56 -17.67
C ASP A 29 -15.40 14.18 -18.09
N ASP A 30 -16.62 14.23 -18.63
CA ASP A 30 -17.12 13.64 -19.87
C ASP A 30 -16.85 12.17 -20.23
N GLY A 31 -17.98 11.44 -20.29
CA GLY A 31 -18.07 10.07 -20.73
C GLY A 31 -17.83 9.88 -22.23
N ALA A 32 -17.02 8.88 -22.55
CA ALA A 32 -16.87 8.36 -23.90
C ALA A 32 -17.94 7.31 -24.19
N VAL A 33 -18.89 7.67 -25.05
CA VAL A 33 -19.87 6.79 -25.70
C VAL A 33 -19.14 5.95 -26.75
N MET A 34 -19.11 4.63 -26.58
CA MET A 34 -18.63 3.70 -27.62
C MET A 34 -19.79 3.36 -28.56
N GLU A 35 -19.72 3.92 -29.76
CA GLU A 35 -20.60 3.73 -30.90
C GLU A 35 -20.54 2.28 -31.39
N LYS A 36 -21.68 1.57 -31.38
CA LYS A 36 -21.83 0.27 -32.04
C LYS A 36 -21.88 0.51 -33.55
N LYS A 37 -20.93 -0.07 -34.28
CA LYS A 37 -20.94 -0.06 -35.74
C LYS A 37 -21.30 -1.46 -36.24
N ASP A 38 -22.54 -1.56 -36.66
CA ASP A 38 -23.11 -2.71 -37.34
C ASP A 38 -22.60 -2.68 -38.78
N GLY A 39 -21.96 -3.76 -39.21
CA GLY A 39 -21.36 -3.89 -40.54
C GLY A 39 -21.45 -5.33 -41.02
N GLU A 40 -22.61 -5.68 -41.55
CA GLU A 40 -22.91 -6.94 -42.22
C GLU A 40 -22.78 -6.73 -43.74
N ALA A 41 -21.92 -7.49 -44.43
CA ALA A 41 -22.16 -7.95 -45.81
C ALA A 41 -21.02 -8.82 -46.38
N MET A 42 -21.43 -10.01 -46.83
CA MET A 42 -21.11 -10.67 -48.11
C MET A 42 -19.77 -11.41 -48.32
N VAL A 43 -19.89 -12.73 -48.14
CA VAL A 43 -19.35 -13.89 -48.89
C VAL A 43 -18.50 -13.59 -50.14
N LYS A 44 -17.30 -14.18 -50.15
CA LYS A 44 -16.69 -14.77 -51.35
C LYS A 44 -16.13 -16.16 -51.01
N GLU A 45 -16.70 -17.17 -51.65
CA GLU A 45 -16.11 -18.51 -51.75
C GLU A 45 -14.92 -18.50 -52.71
N GLY A 46 -13.92 -19.31 -52.40
CA GLY A 46 -12.82 -19.65 -53.31
C GLY A 46 -11.44 -19.26 -52.78
N ASP A 47 -10.79 -20.14 -52.02
CA ASP A 47 -9.66 -20.92 -52.54
C ASP A 47 -9.03 -21.78 -51.44
N THR A 48 -8.79 -23.04 -51.76
CA THR A 48 -8.27 -24.07 -50.86
C THR A 48 -6.76 -23.89 -50.68
N MET A 49 -6.34 -23.15 -49.65
CA MET A 49 -4.93 -23.09 -49.26
C MET A 49 -4.57 -24.27 -48.35
N LYS A 50 -3.51 -24.98 -48.74
CA LYS A 50 -2.87 -26.08 -48.01
C LYS A 50 -2.49 -25.63 -46.60
N LYS A 51 -3.07 -26.29 -45.61
CA LYS A 51 -2.88 -26.07 -44.18
C LYS A 51 -1.61 -26.80 -43.73
N GLU A 52 -0.46 -26.16 -43.88
CA GLU A 52 0.71 -26.54 -43.08
C GLU A 52 0.47 -25.97 -41.68
N GLY A 53 0.14 -26.88 -40.76
CA GLY A 53 -0.21 -26.56 -39.39
C GLY A 53 0.99 -26.07 -38.60
N ASP A 54 1.26 -24.76 -38.71
CA ASP A 54 2.04 -24.05 -37.71
C ASP A 54 1.17 -23.97 -36.45
N ALA A 55 1.42 -24.91 -35.53
CA ALA A 55 0.73 -24.97 -34.26
C ALA A 55 1.05 -23.70 -33.47
N MET A 56 0.15 -22.72 -33.53
CA MET A 56 0.20 -21.54 -32.67
C MET A 56 0.08 -22.02 -31.21
N MET A 57 1.23 -22.27 -30.58
CA MET A 57 1.33 -22.61 -29.18
C MET A 57 0.95 -21.35 -28.40
N VAL A 58 -0.33 -21.23 -28.04
CA VAL A 58 -0.82 -20.18 -27.16
C VAL A 58 -0.13 -20.35 -25.82
N LYS A 59 0.95 -19.60 -25.60
CA LYS A 59 1.55 -19.47 -24.27
C LYS A 59 0.56 -18.70 -23.41
N LEU A 60 -0.11 -19.43 -22.53
CA LEU A 60 -0.85 -18.80 -21.44
C LEU A 60 0.16 -18.02 -20.58
N PRO A 61 -0.18 -16.82 -20.11
CA PRO A 61 0.67 -16.11 -19.17
C PRO A 61 0.90 -16.96 -17.93
N ASP A 62 2.08 -16.84 -17.34
CA ASP A 62 2.38 -17.51 -16.07
C ASP A 62 1.32 -17.16 -15.03
N SER A 63 0.89 -18.14 -14.24
CA SER A 63 -0.11 -17.91 -13.20
C SER A 63 0.43 -16.91 -12.17
N ILE A 64 -0.19 -15.72 -12.10
CA ILE A 64 0.14 -14.72 -11.09
C ILE A 64 -0.41 -15.20 -9.74
N ILE A 65 0.49 -15.50 -8.81
CA ILE A 65 0.14 -15.87 -7.44
C ILE A 65 0.21 -14.62 -6.57
N ALA A 66 -0.91 -14.22 -5.98
CA ALA A 66 -0.98 -13.08 -5.08
C ALA A 66 -0.70 -13.51 -3.62
N PRO A 67 0.18 -12.82 -2.87
CA PRO A 67 0.37 -13.09 -1.45
C PRO A 67 -0.90 -12.78 -0.64
N HIS A 68 -1.37 -13.76 0.13
CA HIS A 68 -2.53 -13.59 1.01
C HIS A 68 -2.09 -13.44 2.46
N PHE A 69 -2.73 -12.50 3.15
CA PHE A 69 -2.53 -12.28 4.57
C PHE A 69 -2.93 -13.53 5.38
N VAL A 70 -2.09 -13.91 6.33
CA VAL A 70 -2.29 -15.05 7.23
C VAL A 70 -2.50 -14.57 8.66
N SER A 71 -1.61 -13.71 9.17
CA SER A 71 -1.66 -13.23 10.55
C SER A 71 -0.84 -11.96 10.76
N SER A 72 -1.05 -11.30 11.89
CA SER A 72 -0.28 -10.13 12.29
C SER A 72 0.15 -10.18 13.76
N VAL A 73 1.19 -9.41 14.07
CA VAL A 73 1.56 -9.04 15.44
C VAL A 73 1.71 -7.52 15.49
N PRO A 74 0.92 -6.79 16.30
CA PRO A 74 -0.21 -7.26 17.11
C PRO A 74 -1.32 -7.93 16.28
N LYS A 75 -2.15 -8.76 16.91
CA LYS A 75 -3.29 -9.41 16.21
C LYS A 75 -4.36 -8.37 15.88
N HIS A 76 -5.10 -8.61 14.80
CA HIS A 76 -6.24 -7.77 14.45
C HIS A 76 -7.26 -7.72 15.59
N GLY A 77 -7.67 -6.52 15.99
CA GLY A 77 -8.61 -6.29 17.10
C GLY A 77 -8.01 -6.49 18.50
N GLU A 78 -6.71 -6.74 18.63
CA GLU A 78 -6.06 -6.91 19.93
C GLU A 78 -5.97 -5.58 20.69
N ALA A 79 -6.48 -5.57 21.93
CA ALA A 79 -6.32 -4.46 22.84
C ALA A 79 -4.99 -4.60 23.60
N LEU A 80 -4.10 -3.62 23.43
CA LEU A 80 -2.80 -3.58 24.07
C LEU A 80 -2.80 -2.61 25.26
N LYS A 81 -2.05 -2.96 26.32
CA LYS A 81 -1.83 -2.05 27.46
C LYS A 81 -0.91 -0.87 27.10
N THR A 82 -0.07 -1.05 26.09
CA THR A 82 0.90 -0.08 25.61
C THR A 82 0.89 -0.06 24.09
N ALA A 83 1.12 1.10 23.50
CA ALA A 83 1.29 1.22 22.06
C ALA A 83 2.41 0.28 21.56
N PRO A 84 2.23 -0.37 20.39
CA PRO A 84 3.21 -1.31 19.87
C PRO A 84 4.45 -0.59 19.32
N ASP A 85 5.60 -1.29 19.37
CA ASP A 85 6.87 -0.76 18.85
C ASP A 85 7.08 -1.09 17.37
N LYS A 86 6.38 -2.11 16.87
CA LYS A 86 6.49 -2.60 15.50
C LYS A 86 5.22 -3.34 15.11
N ILE A 87 5.07 -3.51 13.80
CA ILE A 87 4.04 -4.36 13.20
C ILE A 87 4.74 -5.45 12.40
N MET A 88 4.22 -6.68 12.52
CA MET A 88 4.62 -7.81 11.70
C MET A 88 3.39 -8.34 10.96
N LEU A 89 3.51 -8.55 9.65
CA LEU A 89 2.46 -9.11 8.79
C LEU A 89 3.00 -10.38 8.15
N ASN A 90 2.29 -11.50 8.31
CA ASN A 90 2.65 -12.80 7.74
C ASN A 90 1.76 -13.12 6.53
N PHE A 91 2.37 -13.66 5.48
CA PHE A 91 1.73 -14.04 4.23
C PHE A 91 2.04 -15.50 3.89
N ASN A 92 1.19 -16.11 3.05
CA ASN A 92 1.37 -17.50 2.64
C ASN A 92 2.32 -17.68 1.43
N PHE A 93 2.53 -16.63 0.63
CA PHE A 93 3.44 -16.59 -0.51
C PHE A 93 4.53 -15.55 -0.32
N ASN A 94 5.60 -15.70 -1.11
CA ASN A 94 6.74 -14.79 -1.10
C ASN A 94 6.31 -13.40 -1.58
N LEU A 95 6.90 -12.38 -0.96
CA LEU A 95 6.62 -10.98 -1.20
C LEU A 95 7.72 -10.37 -2.06
N HIS A 96 7.32 -9.53 -3.01
CA HIS A 96 8.22 -8.63 -3.72
C HIS A 96 8.60 -7.43 -2.85
N ARG A 97 9.77 -6.84 -3.14
CA ARG A 97 10.30 -5.67 -2.43
C ARG A 97 9.45 -4.41 -2.57
N ASP A 98 8.59 -4.35 -3.58
CA ASP A 98 7.64 -3.26 -3.81
C ASP A 98 6.40 -3.33 -2.90
N SER A 99 6.30 -4.35 -2.05
CA SER A 99 5.29 -4.41 -0.99
C SER A 99 5.44 -3.21 -0.05
N SER A 100 4.32 -2.63 0.39
CA SER A 100 4.32 -1.43 1.22
C SER A 100 3.26 -1.46 2.31
N VAL A 101 3.50 -0.70 3.38
CA VAL A 101 2.59 -0.58 4.52
C VAL A 101 2.49 0.87 4.96
N LYS A 102 1.28 1.25 5.36
CA LYS A 102 0.94 2.54 5.96
C LYS A 102 0.26 2.29 7.31
N LEU A 103 0.44 3.24 8.24
CA LEU A 103 -0.14 3.20 9.58
C LEU A 103 -0.84 4.52 9.89
N THR A 104 -2.04 4.44 10.43
CA THR A 104 -2.72 5.59 11.04
C THR A 104 -3.18 5.26 12.47
N VAL A 105 -3.19 6.27 13.34
CA VAL A 105 -3.81 6.21 14.69
C VAL A 105 -4.91 7.24 14.74
N ASP A 106 -6.15 6.80 14.98
CA ASP A 106 -7.34 7.66 14.97
C ASP A 106 -7.38 8.56 13.72
N HIS A 107 -7.16 7.93 12.55
CA HIS A 107 -7.08 8.54 11.21
C HIS A 107 -5.87 9.45 10.94
N ASN A 108 -4.98 9.67 11.91
CA ASN A 108 -3.77 10.46 11.70
C ASN A 108 -2.60 9.57 11.25
N PRO A 109 -1.86 9.93 10.18
CA PRO A 109 -0.72 9.14 9.73
C PRO A 109 0.38 9.09 10.79
N VAL A 110 0.99 7.91 10.95
CA VAL A 110 2.12 7.67 11.87
C VAL A 110 3.38 7.35 11.07
N ALA A 111 4.50 7.95 11.47
CA ALA A 111 5.79 7.69 10.84
C ALA A 111 6.27 6.26 11.13
N LEU A 112 6.71 5.59 10.06
CA LEU A 112 7.26 4.23 10.08
C LEU A 112 8.76 4.29 9.77
N GLY A 113 9.51 3.34 10.32
CA GLY A 113 10.92 3.16 9.96
C GLY A 113 11.08 2.27 8.72
N ALA A 114 12.31 1.84 8.47
CA ALA A 114 12.63 0.99 7.32
C ALA A 114 11.89 -0.36 7.42
N GLN A 115 11.16 -0.69 6.35
CA GLN A 115 10.53 -1.99 6.18
C GLN A 115 11.60 -3.05 5.93
N THR A 116 11.49 -4.19 6.61
CA THR A 116 12.29 -5.38 6.34
C THR A 116 11.40 -6.53 5.92
N ILE A 117 11.81 -7.27 4.89
CA ILE A 117 11.20 -8.53 4.49
C ILE A 117 12.08 -9.65 5.03
N SER A 118 11.48 -10.68 5.63
CA SER A 118 12.18 -11.84 6.16
C SER A 118 12.91 -12.63 5.06
N ALA A 119 13.86 -13.49 5.45
CA ALA A 119 14.64 -14.29 4.51
C ALA A 119 13.80 -15.31 3.71
N ASP A 120 12.67 -15.76 4.25
CA ASP A 120 11.69 -16.60 3.57
C ASP A 120 10.66 -15.80 2.77
N GLU A 121 10.84 -14.48 2.69
CA GLU A 121 10.02 -13.52 1.95
C GLU A 121 8.55 -13.49 2.33
N LYS A 122 8.16 -14.05 3.47
CA LYS A 122 6.74 -14.19 3.87
C LYS A 122 6.32 -13.25 4.98
N VAL A 123 7.25 -12.50 5.56
CA VAL A 123 6.99 -11.62 6.70
C VAL A 123 7.47 -10.21 6.42
N ILE A 124 6.56 -9.25 6.50
CA ILE A 124 6.89 -7.82 6.55
C ILE A 124 7.03 -7.42 8.02
N THR A 125 8.17 -6.85 8.40
CA THR A 125 8.37 -6.24 9.73
C THR A 125 8.68 -4.76 9.57
N ILE A 126 7.96 -3.91 10.30
CA ILE A 126 8.13 -2.45 10.24
C ILE A 126 8.13 -1.87 11.66
N PRO A 127 9.21 -1.18 12.07
CA PRO A 127 9.24 -0.45 13.33
C PRO A 127 8.41 0.85 13.23
N ILE A 128 7.77 1.23 14.33
CA ILE A 128 7.04 2.50 14.46
C ILE A 128 8.01 3.53 15.03
N THR A 129 8.33 4.56 14.26
CA THR A 129 9.30 5.61 14.64
C THR A 129 8.63 6.91 15.06
N GLY A 130 7.36 7.11 14.69
CA GLY A 130 6.55 8.24 15.11
C GLY A 130 6.17 8.21 16.60
N GLU A 131 5.50 9.28 17.03
CA GLU A 131 4.92 9.36 18.36
C GLU A 131 3.91 8.23 18.57
N ARG A 132 4.16 7.39 19.58
CA ARG A 132 3.31 6.25 19.95
C ARG A 132 2.16 6.75 20.85
N LYS A 133 0.98 6.93 20.26
CA LYS A 133 -0.22 7.41 20.95
C LYS A 133 -1.13 6.26 21.35
N ASN A 134 -1.93 6.46 22.40
CA ASN A 134 -3.07 5.59 22.65
C ASN A 134 -4.14 5.90 21.60
N GLY A 135 -4.79 4.88 21.06
CA GLY A 135 -5.81 5.04 20.02
C GLY A 135 -6.04 3.77 19.22
N VAL A 136 -6.87 3.87 18.19
CA VAL A 136 -7.14 2.76 17.27
C VAL A 136 -6.13 2.82 16.12
N TYR A 137 -5.32 1.77 16.02
CA TYR A 137 -4.32 1.63 14.97
C TYR A 137 -4.94 0.95 13.75
N HIS A 138 -4.83 1.58 12.58
CA HIS A 138 -5.21 1.00 11.29
C HIS A 138 -3.97 0.76 10.45
N VAL A 139 -3.76 -0.51 10.08
CA VAL A 139 -2.66 -0.94 9.21
C VAL A 139 -3.23 -1.16 7.81
N ILE A 140 -2.69 -0.45 6.82
CA ILE A 140 -3.05 -0.60 5.40
C ILE A 140 -1.82 -1.13 4.68
N TYR A 141 -1.96 -2.22 3.92
CA TYR A 141 -0.84 -2.84 3.21
C TYR A 141 -1.15 -3.09 1.73
N LYS A 142 -0.09 -3.13 0.92
CA LYS A 142 -0.07 -3.63 -0.45
C LYS A 142 0.99 -4.73 -0.51
N ALA A 143 0.57 -5.98 -0.66
CA ALA A 143 1.47 -7.11 -0.89
C ALA A 143 1.60 -7.33 -2.40
N CYS A 144 2.83 -7.41 -2.89
CA CYS A 144 3.18 -7.64 -4.29
C CYS A 144 3.88 -8.98 -4.41
#